data_AF-A0A920KDV0-F1
#
_entry.id   AF-A0A920KDV0-F1
#
_cell.length_a   1.000
_cell.length_b   1.000
_cell.length_c   1.000
_cell.angle_alpha   90.00
_cell.angle_beta   90.00
_cell.angle_gamma   90.00
#
_symmetry.space_group_name_H-M   'P 1'
#
loop_
_entity.id
_entity.type
_entity.pdbx_description
1 polymer ?
#
loop_
_entity_poly.entity_id
_entity_poly.type
_entity_poly.pdbx_seq_one_letter_code
_entity_poly.pdbx_strand_id
1 'polypeptide(L)'
;MRKEPKDQSEMVSQILFGQHFKILETKPNWVRIQLADDDYEGWICAKQYDEITYEDYDNFNLNNFPKACDKLGYLEDINTGEITPIPTGSTLPYFHQGTVRVRQKKFKFKGALASDNIKDIGDICTLLFKLSLFMGWKKYFRYRLQWIYSISFEFIWNSNTKRCLPTRKNRRISRFC
;
A
#
# COMPACT_ATOMS: atom_id res chain seq x y z
N MET A 1 -9.28 4.58 -4.89
CA MET A 1 -10.31 3.57 -5.22
C MET A 1 -11.69 4.19 -5.14
N ARG A 2 -12.56 3.84 -6.09
CA ARG A 2 -13.95 4.31 -6.16
C ARG A 2 -14.92 3.13 -6.13
N LYS A 3 -16.14 3.40 -5.66
CA LYS A 3 -17.20 2.39 -5.60
C LYS A 3 -17.67 1.96 -6.99
N GLU A 4 -17.78 2.92 -7.91
CA GLU A 4 -18.20 2.72 -9.30
C GLU A 4 -17.14 3.27 -10.27
N PRO A 5 -17.08 2.78 -11.53
CA PRO A 5 -16.18 3.26 -12.57
C PRO A 5 -16.67 4.60 -13.15
N LYS A 6 -16.82 5.61 -12.31
CA LYS A 6 -17.28 6.97 -12.67
C LYS A 6 -16.51 8.01 -11.87
N ASP A 7 -16.21 9.14 -12.50
CA ASP A 7 -15.48 10.24 -11.85
C ASP A 7 -16.30 10.96 -10.76
N GLN A 8 -17.62 10.82 -10.77
CA GLN A 8 -18.51 11.33 -9.71
C GLN A 8 -18.74 10.32 -8.59
N SER A 9 -18.23 9.10 -8.73
CA SER A 9 -18.41 8.05 -7.72
C SER A 9 -17.66 8.40 -6.44
N GLU A 10 -18.25 8.02 -5.31
CA GLU A 10 -17.66 8.13 -3.99
C GLU A 10 -16.29 7.43 -3.93
N MET A 11 -15.30 8.13 -3.35
CA MET A 11 -13.97 7.57 -3.11
C MET A 11 -14.04 6.67 -1.89
N VAL A 12 -13.74 5.38 -2.07
CA VAL A 12 -13.92 4.36 -1.03
C VAL A 12 -12.66 4.00 -0.25
N SER A 13 -11.50 4.16 -0.89
CA SER A 13 -10.20 3.86 -0.28
C SER A 13 -9.10 4.54 -1.10
N GLN A 14 -7.91 4.66 -0.53
CA GLN A 14 -6.71 5.13 -1.21
C GLN A 14 -5.67 4.01 -1.25
N ILE A 15 -4.99 3.88 -2.39
CA ILE A 15 -3.87 2.96 -2.56
C ILE A 15 -2.61 3.77 -2.33
N LEU A 16 -1.72 3.24 -1.50
CA LEU A 16 -0.43 3.84 -1.23
C LEU A 16 0.65 3.22 -2.13
N PHE A 17 1.75 3.94 -2.28
CA PHE A 17 2.90 3.41 -3.00
C PHE A 17 3.35 2.09 -2.35
N GLY A 18 3.64 1.11 -3.18
CA GLY A 18 4.11 -0.19 -2.72
C GLY A 18 3.03 -1.25 -2.52
N GLN A 19 1.74 -0.89 -2.50
CA GLN A 19 0.68 -1.89 -2.44
C GLN A 19 0.49 -2.60 -3.77
N HIS A 20 0.14 -3.88 -3.71
CA HIS A 20 -0.09 -4.76 -4.86
C HIS A 20 -1.52 -5.31 -4.84
N PHE A 21 -2.08 -5.54 -6.02
CA PHE A 21 -3.46 -5.97 -6.18
C PHE A 21 -3.65 -6.82 -7.43
N LYS A 22 -4.70 -7.62 -7.45
CA LYS A 22 -5.11 -8.39 -8.62
C LYS A 22 -6.11 -7.59 -9.45
N ILE A 23 -6.04 -7.70 -10.77
CA ILE A 23 -7.07 -7.14 -11.65
C ILE A 23 -8.20 -8.16 -11.79
N LEU A 24 -9.43 -7.72 -11.51
CA LEU A 24 -10.64 -8.54 -11.69
C LEU A 24 -11.34 -8.24 -13.02
N GLU A 25 -11.47 -6.96 -13.36
CA GLU A 25 -12.23 -6.50 -14.53
C GLU A 25 -11.58 -5.25 -15.13
N THR A 26 -11.51 -5.17 -16.45
CA THR A 26 -10.94 -4.02 -17.17
C THR A 26 -12.01 -3.38 -18.05
N LYS A 27 -12.12 -2.05 -17.95
CA LYS A 27 -12.93 -1.15 -18.79
C LYS A 27 -12.01 -0.09 -19.40
N PRO A 28 -12.41 0.64 -20.47
CA PRO A 28 -11.51 1.52 -21.22
C PRO A 28 -10.69 2.52 -20.38
N ASN A 29 -11.28 3.08 -19.32
CA ASN A 29 -10.60 4.04 -18.43
C ASN A 29 -10.48 3.56 -16.98
N TRP A 30 -11.05 2.40 -16.67
CA TRP A 30 -11.30 1.96 -15.31
C TRP A 30 -10.94 0.49 -15.14
N VAL A 31 -10.29 0.17 -14.03
CA VAL A 31 -9.94 -1.20 -13.70
C VAL A 31 -10.46 -1.51 -12.32
N ARG A 32 -11.20 -2.61 -12.21
CA ARG A 32 -11.63 -3.16 -10.93
C ARG A 32 -10.51 -4.05 -10.41
N ILE A 33 -10.08 -3.74 -9.21
CA ILE A 33 -8.96 -4.40 -8.57
C ILE A 33 -9.38 -5.00 -7.23
N GLN A 34 -8.58 -5.95 -6.75
CA GLN A 34 -8.68 -6.53 -5.41
C GLN A 34 -7.31 -6.45 -4.74
N LEU A 35 -7.22 -5.72 -3.63
CA LEU A 35 -5.98 -5.58 -2.86
C LEU A 35 -5.54 -6.95 -2.30
N ALA A 36 -4.23 -7.19 -2.28
CA ALA A 36 -3.67 -8.46 -1.79
C ALA A 36 -3.72 -8.57 -0.25
N ASP A 37 -3.68 -7.44 0.45
CA ASP A 37 -3.57 -7.40 1.91
C ASP A 37 -4.92 -7.64 2.62
N ASP A 38 -6.00 -7.04 2.10
CA ASP A 38 -7.32 -6.99 2.75
C ASP A 38 -8.46 -7.49 1.87
N ASP A 39 -8.14 -8.09 0.70
CA ASP A 39 -9.10 -8.54 -0.33
C ASP A 39 -10.12 -7.46 -0.74
N TYR A 40 -9.83 -6.18 -0.44
CA TYR A 40 -10.78 -5.09 -0.65
C TYR A 40 -10.85 -4.72 -2.12
N GLU A 41 -12.07 -4.56 -2.61
CA GLU A 41 -12.33 -4.31 -4.02
C GLU A 41 -12.70 -2.86 -4.31
N GLY A 42 -12.32 -2.39 -5.50
CA GLY A 42 -12.75 -1.09 -5.98
C GLY A 42 -12.20 -0.76 -7.36
N TRP A 43 -12.65 0.38 -7.87
CA TRP A 43 -12.27 0.88 -9.19
C TRP A 43 -11.13 1.91 -9.11
N ILE A 44 -10.18 1.79 -10.03
CA ILE A 44 -9.08 2.74 -10.22
C ILE A 44 -8.96 3.16 -11.68
N CYS A 45 -8.29 4.28 -11.93
CA CYS A 45 -8.01 4.72 -13.29
C CYS A 45 -6.87 3.89 -13.90
N ALA A 46 -7.01 3.51 -15.17
CA ALA A 46 -6.03 2.68 -15.87
C ALA A 46 -4.64 3.32 -16.04
N LYS A 47 -4.54 4.65 -15.90
CA LYS A 47 -3.28 5.40 -16.09
C LYS A 47 -2.37 5.44 -14.87
N GLN A 48 -2.86 5.02 -13.73
CA GLN A 48 -2.19 5.24 -12.46
C GLN A 48 -1.50 3.96 -11.95
N TYR A 49 -1.44 2.91 -12.77
CA TYR A 49 -0.79 1.65 -12.41
C TYR A 49 0.10 1.11 -13.53
N ASP A 50 1.11 0.37 -13.11
CA ASP A 50 2.06 -0.40 -13.90
C ASP A 50 1.88 -1.91 -13.68
N GLU A 51 1.84 -2.70 -14.75
CA GLU A 51 1.75 -4.16 -14.63
C GLU A 51 3.03 -4.80 -14.07
N ILE A 52 2.87 -5.88 -13.28
CA ILE A 52 3.97 -6.64 -12.68
C ILE A 52 3.90 -8.11 -13.12
N THR A 53 5.01 -8.82 -13.00
CA THR A 53 5.03 -10.26 -13.29
C THR A 53 4.40 -11.05 -12.14
N TYR A 54 4.00 -12.29 -12.42
CA TYR A 54 3.47 -13.19 -11.40
C TYR A 54 4.52 -13.52 -10.33
N GLU A 55 5.78 -13.68 -10.74
CA GLU A 55 6.91 -13.92 -9.83
C GLU A 55 7.12 -12.76 -8.87
N ASP A 56 7.05 -11.52 -9.37
CA ASP A 56 7.11 -10.33 -8.53
C ASP A 56 5.96 -10.30 -7.51
N TYR A 57 4.74 -10.63 -7.94
CA TYR A 57 3.57 -10.65 -7.06
C TYR A 57 3.73 -11.67 -5.91
N ASP A 58 4.19 -12.87 -6.20
CA ASP A 58 4.44 -13.89 -5.17
C ASP A 58 5.57 -13.45 -4.23
N ASN A 59 6.63 -12.84 -4.75
CA ASN A 59 7.69 -12.24 -3.92
C ASN A 59 7.16 -11.13 -3.00
N PHE A 60 6.15 -10.36 -3.44
CA PHE A 60 5.51 -9.34 -2.60
C PHE A 60 4.67 -9.93 -1.48
N ASN A 61 4.03 -11.08 -1.70
CA ASN A 61 3.27 -11.76 -0.64
C ASN A 61 4.16 -12.48 0.37
N LEU A 62 5.33 -12.97 -0.06
CA LEU A 62 6.22 -13.74 0.79
C LEU A 62 7.15 -12.87 1.66
N ASN A 63 7.50 -11.67 1.18
CA ASN A 63 8.48 -10.81 1.84
C ASN A 63 7.80 -9.62 2.53
N ASN A 64 8.22 -9.36 3.77
CA ASN A 64 7.87 -8.14 4.48
C ASN A 64 8.85 -7.04 4.13
N PHE A 65 8.34 -5.94 3.58
CA PHE A 65 9.14 -4.78 3.20
C PHE A 65 8.98 -3.64 4.22
N PRO A 66 10.01 -2.81 4.41
CA PRO A 66 9.92 -1.68 5.32
C PRO A 66 8.88 -0.67 4.83
N LYS A 67 8.19 -0.04 5.77
CA LYS A 67 7.19 1.00 5.49
C LYS A 67 7.78 2.38 5.74
N ALA A 68 7.39 3.37 4.95
CA ALA A 68 7.77 4.76 5.18
C ALA A 68 7.02 5.31 6.41
N CYS A 69 7.74 5.91 7.35
CA CYS A 69 7.16 6.53 8.56
C CYS A 69 7.10 8.07 8.46
N ASP A 70 7.79 8.65 7.48
CA ASP A 70 7.97 10.09 7.40
C ASP A 70 6.71 10.83 6.95
N LYS A 71 6.52 12.05 7.46
CA LYS A 71 5.49 13.00 7.04
C LYS A 71 5.87 13.71 5.74
N LEU A 72 7.18 13.84 5.45
CA LEU A 72 7.72 14.51 4.26
C LEU A 72 8.61 13.56 3.44
N GLY A 73 8.24 12.29 3.36
CA GLY A 73 8.97 11.32 2.55
C GLY A 73 8.83 11.62 1.06
N TYR A 74 9.91 11.45 0.30
CA TYR A 74 9.86 11.50 -1.17
C TYR A 74 10.81 10.49 -1.81
N LEU A 75 10.41 10.01 -2.98
CA LEU A 75 11.26 9.27 -3.90
C LEU A 75 11.79 10.20 -4.97
N GLU A 76 13.05 10.05 -5.30
CA GLU A 76 13.71 10.71 -6.41
C GLU A 76 14.11 9.63 -7.42
N ASP A 77 13.56 9.64 -8.62
CA ASP A 77 13.96 8.72 -9.69
C ASP A 77 15.40 9.04 -10.11
N ILE A 78 16.28 8.03 -10.07
CA ILE A 78 17.70 8.22 -10.37
C ILE A 78 17.92 8.57 -11.86
N ASN A 79 17.03 8.13 -12.74
CA ASN A 79 17.19 8.31 -14.19
C ASN A 79 16.61 9.64 -14.67
N THR A 80 15.46 10.05 -14.16
CA THR A 80 14.74 11.26 -14.61
C THR A 80 14.91 12.45 -13.66
N GLY A 81 15.30 12.21 -12.39
CA GLY A 81 15.31 13.23 -11.34
C GLY A 81 13.91 13.64 -10.86
N GLU A 82 12.86 12.94 -11.30
CA GLU A 82 11.49 13.23 -10.88
C GLU A 82 11.29 12.91 -9.40
N ILE A 83 10.63 13.82 -8.69
CA ILE A 83 10.35 13.68 -7.27
C ILE A 83 8.88 13.28 -7.09
N THR A 84 8.65 12.12 -6.48
CA THR A 84 7.33 11.62 -6.11
C THR A 84 7.17 11.66 -4.59
N PRO A 85 6.20 12.42 -4.05
CA PRO A 85 5.94 12.44 -2.62
C PRO A 85 5.39 11.08 -2.18
N ILE A 86 5.92 10.56 -1.08
CA ILE A 86 5.46 9.31 -0.46
C ILE A 86 4.75 9.63 0.85
N PRO A 87 3.47 9.24 0.98
CA PRO A 87 2.78 9.32 2.25
C PRO A 87 3.30 8.25 3.23
N THR A 88 3.20 8.57 4.52
CA THR A 88 3.40 7.63 5.62
C THR A 88 2.56 6.35 5.43
N GLY A 89 3.12 5.19 5.73
CA GLY A 89 2.47 3.89 5.56
C GLY A 89 2.70 3.22 4.20
N SER A 90 3.34 3.91 3.25
CA SER A 90 3.71 3.32 1.96
C SER A 90 4.79 2.25 2.13
N THR A 91 4.67 1.17 1.38
CA THR A 91 5.61 0.04 1.44
C THR A 91 6.77 0.30 0.47
N LEU A 92 8.01 0.11 0.93
CA LEU A 92 9.21 0.36 0.13
C LEU A 92 9.84 -0.97 -0.33
N PRO A 93 9.50 -1.44 -1.54
CA PRO A 93 9.94 -2.73 -2.04
C PRO A 93 11.45 -2.75 -2.34
N TYR A 94 12.11 -3.85 -1.99
CA TYR A 94 13.55 -4.06 -2.24
C TYR A 94 14.43 -2.89 -1.76
N PHE A 95 14.07 -2.30 -0.63
CA PHE A 95 14.83 -1.21 -0.04
C PHE A 95 16.20 -1.71 0.45
N HIS A 96 17.27 -1.15 -0.11
CA HIS A 96 18.64 -1.43 0.31
C HIS A 96 19.48 -0.14 0.27
N GLN A 97 20.13 0.20 1.39
CA GLN A 97 21.03 1.35 1.52
C GLN A 97 20.44 2.68 0.99
N GLY A 98 19.18 2.99 1.31
CA GLY A 98 18.53 4.24 0.89
C GLY A 98 17.99 4.23 -0.55
N THR A 99 18.11 3.11 -1.25
CA THR A 99 17.58 2.94 -2.61
C THR A 99 16.44 1.94 -2.63
N VAL A 100 15.37 2.28 -3.35
CA VAL A 100 14.19 1.45 -3.60
C VAL A 100 14.27 1.00 -5.05
N ARG A 101 14.00 -0.28 -5.30
CA ARG A 101 14.00 -0.82 -6.67
C ARG A 101 12.61 -1.33 -6.99
N VAL A 102 12.03 -0.80 -8.07
CA VAL A 102 10.76 -1.28 -8.61
C VAL A 102 10.99 -1.64 -10.07
N ARG A 103 10.99 -2.94 -10.36
CA ARG A 103 11.29 -3.48 -11.70
C ARG A 103 12.65 -2.97 -12.21
N GLN A 104 12.64 -2.16 -13.26
CA GLN A 104 13.84 -1.57 -13.87
C GLN A 104 14.15 -0.16 -13.34
N LYS A 105 13.22 0.48 -12.63
CA LYS A 105 13.40 1.82 -12.07
C LYS A 105 14.07 1.74 -10.69
N LYS A 106 14.98 2.66 -10.44
CA LYS A 106 15.64 2.83 -9.15
C LYS A 106 15.29 4.20 -8.62
N PHE A 107 14.86 4.23 -7.37
CA PHE A 107 14.50 5.45 -6.67
C PHE A 107 15.39 5.63 -5.46
N LYS A 108 15.79 6.87 -5.19
CA LYS A 108 16.44 7.26 -3.95
C LYS A 108 15.35 7.70 -2.97
N PHE A 109 15.22 6.98 -1.86
CA PHE A 109 14.27 7.34 -0.82
C PHE A 109 14.93 8.30 0.16
N LYS A 110 14.27 9.43 0.39
CA LYS A 110 14.64 10.39 1.42
C LYS A 110 13.49 10.49 2.41
N GLY A 111 13.68 9.90 3.58
CA GLY A 111 12.75 9.96 4.69
C GLY A 111 13.08 8.93 5.77
N ALA A 112 12.33 8.99 6.87
CA ALA A 112 12.38 8.00 7.94
C ALA A 112 11.64 6.70 7.56
N LEU A 113 12.23 5.56 7.93
CA LEU A 113 11.60 4.24 7.85
C LEU A 113 10.89 3.94 9.17
N ALA A 114 9.81 3.18 9.09
CA ALA A 114 9.22 2.54 10.26
C ALA A 114 10.22 1.47 10.74
N SER A 115 10.65 1.60 11.99
CA SER A 115 11.46 0.59 12.67
C SER A 115 10.57 -0.13 13.68
N ASP A 116 10.84 -1.42 13.92
CA ASP A 116 10.05 -2.26 14.82
C ASP A 116 10.22 -1.88 16.31
N ASN A 117 10.93 -0.78 16.60
CA ASN A 117 11.06 -0.26 17.95
C ASN A 117 9.74 0.29 18.47
N ILE A 118 9.40 -0.09 19.71
CA ILE A 118 8.18 0.30 20.42
C ILE A 118 8.00 1.83 20.50
N LYS A 119 9.11 2.60 20.53
CA LYS A 119 9.07 4.07 20.55
C LYS A 119 8.58 4.66 19.23
N ASP A 120 9.02 4.10 18.11
CA ASP A 120 8.66 4.55 16.76
C ASP A 120 7.16 4.28 16.50
N ILE A 121 6.62 3.20 17.07
CA ILE A 121 5.18 2.90 17.03
C ILE A 121 4.37 4.00 17.75
N GLY A 122 4.83 4.46 18.90
CA GLY A 122 4.20 5.57 19.64
C GLY A 122 4.15 6.86 18.82
N ASP A 123 5.24 7.17 18.11
CA ASP A 123 5.32 8.34 17.24
C ASP A 123 4.42 8.20 16.00
N ILE A 124 4.36 7.01 15.38
CA ILE A 124 3.43 6.68 14.28
C ILE A 124 1.98 6.89 14.72
N CYS A 125 1.59 6.33 15.87
CA CYS A 125 0.24 6.49 16.41
C CYS A 125 -0.08 7.98 16.63
N THR A 126 0.84 8.72 17.24
CA THR A 126 0.65 10.15 17.52
C THR A 126 0.52 10.97 16.23
N LEU A 127 1.28 10.63 15.19
CA LEU A 127 1.19 11.25 13.87
C LEU A 127 -0.17 10.98 13.20
N LEU A 128 -0.63 9.72 13.22
CA LEU A 128 -1.93 9.32 12.69
C LEU A 128 -3.10 10.00 13.41
N PHE A 129 -3.03 10.10 14.75
CA PHE A 129 -4.01 10.84 15.56
C PHE A 129 -4.06 12.32 15.20
N LYS A 130 -2.89 12.97 15.04
CA LYS A 130 -2.81 14.40 14.65
C LYS A 130 -3.36 14.64 13.25
N LEU A 131 -3.12 13.75 12.29
CA LEU A 131 -3.68 13.83 10.93
C LEU A 131 -5.21 13.65 10.91
N SER A 132 -5.73 12.75 11.75
CA SER A 132 -7.17 12.54 11.93
C SER A 132 -7.88 13.79 12.51
N LEU A 133 -7.21 14.54 13.38
CA LEU A 133 -7.72 15.80 13.92
C LEU A 133 -7.67 16.95 12.91
N PHE A 134 -6.67 16.97 12.02
CA PHE A 134 -6.49 18.03 11.03
C PHE A 134 -7.48 17.90 9.84
N MET A 135 -7.86 16.67 9.48
CA MET A 135 -8.84 16.40 8.42
C MET A 135 -10.21 16.12 9.04
N GLY A 136 -11.00 17.19 9.21
CA GLY A 136 -12.30 17.23 9.89
C GLY A 136 -13.13 15.94 9.92
N TRP A 137 -13.58 15.59 11.13
CA TRP A 137 -14.19 14.32 11.56
C TRP A 137 -15.42 13.80 10.78
N LYS A 138 -16.04 14.57 9.88
CA LYS A 138 -17.23 14.11 9.14
C LYS A 138 -16.94 13.18 7.97
N LYS A 139 -15.70 13.10 7.46
CA LYS A 139 -15.33 12.18 6.35
C LYS A 139 -14.65 10.89 6.80
N TYR A 140 -14.04 10.87 7.98
CA TYR A 140 -13.28 9.71 8.48
C TYR A 140 -14.17 8.57 8.99
N PHE A 141 -15.33 8.86 9.56
CA PHE A 141 -16.14 7.80 10.22
C PHE A 141 -16.84 6.83 9.25
N ARG A 142 -16.73 7.04 7.93
CA ARG A 142 -17.20 6.11 6.90
C ARG A 142 -16.05 5.41 6.16
N TYR A 143 -14.80 5.81 6.40
CA TYR A 143 -13.63 5.28 5.73
C TYR A 143 -12.59 4.77 6.72
N ARG A 144 -12.55 3.43 6.81
CA ARG A 144 -11.41 2.62 7.30
C ARG A 144 -11.10 2.75 8.80
N LEU A 145 -12.10 2.46 9.65
CA LEU A 145 -11.87 2.00 11.03
C LEU A 145 -11.13 0.66 11.09
N GLN A 146 -11.09 -0.12 10.00
CA GLN A 146 -10.56 -1.48 10.02
C GLN A 146 -9.02 -1.57 10.11
N TRP A 147 -8.27 -0.52 9.78
CA TRP A 147 -6.80 -0.54 9.85
C TRP A 147 -6.24 -0.36 11.25
N ILE A 148 -6.87 0.48 12.08
CA ILE A 148 -6.49 0.62 13.49
C ILE A 148 -6.82 -0.67 14.25
N TYR A 149 -7.93 -1.33 13.90
CA TYR A 149 -8.25 -2.64 14.46
C TYR A 149 -7.33 -3.75 13.94
N SER A 150 -6.97 -3.79 12.65
CA SER A 150 -6.11 -4.87 12.13
C SER A 150 -4.69 -4.85 12.74
N ILE A 151 -4.09 -3.67 12.92
CA ILE A 151 -2.79 -3.53 13.60
C ILE A 151 -2.90 -3.91 15.09
N SER A 152 -4.04 -3.62 15.72
CA SER A 152 -4.28 -3.99 17.13
C SER A 152 -4.63 -5.48 17.30
N PHE A 153 -5.26 -6.12 16.31
CA PHE A 153 -5.72 -7.51 16.37
C PHE A 153 -4.64 -8.51 15.91
N GLU A 154 -3.81 -8.17 14.91
CA GLU A 154 -2.65 -8.99 14.52
C GLU A 154 -1.64 -9.12 15.66
N PHE A 155 -1.55 -8.13 16.55
CA PHE A 155 -0.67 -8.19 17.73
C PHE A 155 -1.25 -8.99 18.91
N ILE A 156 -2.58 -9.19 18.96
CA ILE A 156 -3.23 -9.95 20.04
C ILE A 156 -3.39 -11.44 19.69
N TRP A 157 -3.32 -11.81 18.40
CA TRP A 157 -3.44 -13.21 17.98
C TRP A 157 -2.11 -13.80 17.49
N ASN A 158 -1.16 -13.98 18.41
CA ASN A 158 -0.09 -14.96 18.23
C ASN A 158 0.04 -15.85 19.47
N SER A 159 -0.72 -16.94 19.47
CA SER A 159 -0.33 -18.14 20.21
C SER A 159 -0.90 -19.40 19.53
N ASN A 160 0.04 -20.24 19.05
CA ASN A 160 -0.08 -21.67 18.79
C ASN A 160 -0.83 -22.21 17.54
N THR A 161 0.01 -22.70 16.61
CA THR A 161 -0.05 -24.01 15.91
C THR A 161 -0.81 -24.22 14.57
N LYS A 162 -0.03 -24.77 13.62
CA LYS A 162 -0.31 -25.82 12.60
C LYS A 162 -0.91 -25.45 11.21
N ARG A 163 0.03 -25.25 10.26
CA ARG A 163 0.19 -25.83 8.90
C ARG A 163 -1.07 -26.30 8.11
N CYS A 164 -1.18 -25.88 6.83
CA CYS A 164 -1.59 -26.69 5.65
C CYS A 164 -1.26 -25.96 4.31
N LEU A 165 -0.80 -26.69 3.29
CA LEU A 165 -0.51 -26.28 1.89
C LEU A 165 -1.73 -26.61 0.96
N PRO A 166 -1.66 -26.54 -0.39
CA PRO A 166 -1.84 -25.38 -1.29
C PRO A 166 -2.96 -25.60 -2.36
N THR A 167 -3.42 -24.57 -3.10
CA THR A 167 -4.11 -24.77 -4.40
C THR A 167 -3.96 -23.62 -5.41
N ARG A 168 -3.64 -23.99 -6.66
CA ARG A 168 -3.57 -23.21 -7.92
C ARG A 168 -4.84 -22.43 -8.28
N LYS A 169 -4.71 -21.25 -8.91
CA LYS A 169 -5.10 -20.96 -10.32
C LYS A 169 -4.92 -19.48 -10.73
N ASN A 170 -4.28 -19.29 -11.89
CA ASN A 170 -4.30 -18.17 -12.84
C ASN A 170 -5.14 -16.91 -12.51
N ARG A 171 -4.51 -15.73 -12.61
CA ARG A 171 -4.91 -14.57 -13.46
C ARG A 171 -3.96 -13.37 -13.24
N ARG A 172 -3.87 -12.49 -14.26
CA ARG A 172 -2.91 -11.38 -14.42
C ARG A 172 -3.11 -10.25 -13.39
N ILE A 173 -2.00 -9.62 -12.98
CA ILE A 173 -1.91 -8.74 -11.80
C ILE A 173 -1.04 -7.52 -12.14
N SER A 174 -1.45 -6.32 -11.71
CA SER A 174 -0.73 -5.06 -11.90
C SER A 174 -0.71 -4.20 -10.62
N ARG A 175 0.14 -3.18 -10.55
CA ARG A 175 0.49 -2.39 -9.35
C ARG A 175 0.40 -0.88 -9.59
N PHE A 176 -0.07 -0.08 -8.63
CA PHE A 176 -0.07 1.39 -8.75
C PHE A 176 1.35 1.98 -8.57
N CYS A 177 1.73 2.95 -9.41
CA CYS A 177 2.93 3.80 -9.25
C CYS A 177 2.49 5.16 -8.70
#